data_AF-A0A8S4FJM3-F1
#
_entry.id   AF-A0A8S4FJM3-F1
#
_cell.length_a   1.000
_cell.length_b   1.000
_cell.length_c   1.000
_cell.angle_alpha   90.00
_cell.angle_beta   90.00
_cell.angle_gamma   90.00
#
_symmetry.space_group_name_H-M   'P 1'
#
loop_
_entity.id
_entity.type
_entity.pdbx_description
1 polymer ?
#
loop_
_entity_poly.entity_id
_entity_poly.type
_entity_poly.pdbx_seq_one_letter_code
_entity_poly.pdbx_strand_id
1 'polypeptide(L)'
;MIIICNFSYISECGKLPDECKHTARLLRLFDDLFDSINGSYHQVMNGKVYRAAVTPKSPHHAFWRRSLKVLKSMKFCDKAGRTVSVPSVQSCIKSRERIEKLFQLLKSMGIDSILLRNLNQDPLENFFGAIRSHGQSNTMPNAFAFEAAYKLLLINNLSSAHSVGANCESDGVQCLQSLKYLIEKLNNKNTCQH
;
A
#
# COMPACT_ATOMS: atom_id res chain seq x y z
N MET A 1 -4.01 15.96 -3.92
CA MET A 1 -4.78 17.13 -3.40
C MET A 1 -4.53 18.44 -4.15
N ILE A 2 -3.29 18.95 -4.23
CA ILE A 2 -3.00 20.25 -4.88
C ILE A 2 -3.43 20.31 -6.36
N ILE A 3 -3.15 19.26 -7.13
CA ILE A 3 -3.52 19.19 -8.56
C ILE A 3 -5.05 19.24 -8.74
N ILE A 4 -5.80 18.53 -7.90
CA ILE A 4 -7.27 18.42 -8.01
C ILE A 4 -7.95 19.76 -7.73
N CYS A 5 -7.58 20.43 -6.64
CA CYS A 5 -8.15 21.71 -6.25
C CYS A 5 -7.86 22.81 -7.28
N ASN A 6 -6.66 22.79 -7.87
CA ASN A 6 -6.29 23.75 -8.91
C ASN A 6 -7.10 23.56 -10.19
N PHE A 7 -7.35 22.32 -10.64
CA PHE A 7 -8.13 22.08 -11.85
C PHE A 7 -9.57 22.58 -11.73
N SER A 8 -10.25 22.31 -10.61
CA SER A 8 -11.62 22.79 -10.37
C SER A 8 -11.68 24.31 -10.28
N TYR A 9 -10.80 24.93 -9.49
CA TYR A 9 -10.79 26.38 -9.29
C TYR A 9 -10.45 27.16 -10.57
N ILE A 10 -9.45 26.70 -11.34
CA ILE A 10 -9.04 27.36 -12.59
C ILE A 10 -10.15 27.23 -13.66
N SER A 11 -10.87 26.11 -13.67
CA SER A 11 -12.05 25.92 -14.53
C SER A 11 -13.21 26.82 -14.12
N GLU A 12 -13.48 26.97 -12.81
CA GLU A 12 -14.49 27.92 -12.29
C GLU A 12 -14.16 29.37 -12.61
N CYS A 13 -12.88 29.72 -12.67
CA CYS A 13 -12.39 31.03 -13.11
C CYS A 13 -12.45 31.22 -14.64
N GLY A 14 -12.96 30.25 -15.41
CA GLY A 14 -13.06 30.30 -16.86
C GLY A 14 -11.73 30.19 -17.61
N LYS A 15 -10.65 29.79 -16.93
CA LYS A 15 -9.30 29.67 -17.51
C LYS A 15 -9.01 28.27 -18.05
N LEU A 16 -9.84 27.28 -17.71
CA LEU A 16 -9.81 25.94 -18.25
C LEU A 16 -11.21 25.52 -18.70
N PRO A 17 -11.33 24.62 -19.70
CA PRO A 17 -12.61 24.08 -20.12
C PRO A 17 -13.41 23.46 -18.95
N ASP A 18 -14.73 23.51 -19.01
CA ASP A 18 -15.61 22.97 -17.96
C ASP A 18 -15.44 21.46 -17.75
N GLU A 19 -15.01 20.74 -18.79
CA GLU A 19 -14.73 19.31 -18.75
C GLU A 19 -13.61 18.98 -17.75
N CYS A 20 -12.72 19.93 -17.43
CA CYS A 20 -11.70 19.76 -16.40
C CYS A 20 -12.31 19.48 -15.02
N LYS A 21 -13.55 19.91 -14.74
CA LYS A 21 -14.27 19.58 -13.50
C LYS A 21 -14.56 18.08 -13.42
N HIS A 22 -14.86 17.42 -14.54
CA HIS A 22 -15.07 15.97 -14.57
C HIS A 22 -13.76 15.22 -14.30
N THR A 23 -12.66 15.66 -14.89
CA THR A 23 -11.32 15.12 -14.62
C THR A 23 -10.95 15.28 -13.15
N ALA A 24 -11.17 16.46 -12.55
CA ALA A 24 -10.88 16.70 -11.14
C ALA A 24 -11.68 15.75 -10.23
N ARG A 25 -12.98 15.54 -10.50
CA ARG A 25 -13.82 14.58 -9.77
C ARG A 25 -13.31 13.14 -9.88
N LEU A 26 -12.90 12.72 -11.08
CA LEU A 26 -12.34 11.39 -11.31
C LEU A 26 -11.01 11.21 -10.56
N LEU A 27 -10.10 12.18 -10.66
CA LEU A 27 -8.83 12.16 -9.94
C LEU A 27 -9.04 12.13 -8.43
N ARG A 28 -10.03 12.86 -7.92
CA ARG A 28 -10.37 12.83 -6.50
C ARG A 28 -10.90 11.48 -6.05
N LEU A 29 -11.76 10.85 -6.85
CA LEU A 29 -12.24 9.50 -6.57
C LEU A 29 -11.08 8.51 -6.42
N PHE A 30 -10.09 8.55 -7.32
CA PHE A 30 -8.93 7.67 -7.24
C PHE A 30 -7.96 8.04 -6.12
N ASP A 31 -7.69 9.33 -5.86
CA ASP A 31 -6.88 9.80 -4.71
C ASP A 31 -7.46 9.27 -3.39
N ASP A 32 -8.76 9.46 -3.18
CA ASP A 32 -9.46 8.97 -1.99
C ASP A 32 -9.52 7.42 -1.95
N LEU A 33 -9.65 6.77 -3.11
CA LEU A 33 -9.64 5.30 -3.20
C LEU A 33 -8.28 4.70 -2.83
N PHE A 34 -7.19 5.25 -3.34
CA PHE A 34 -5.84 4.82 -2.99
C PHE A 34 -5.54 5.07 -1.52
N ASP A 35 -5.86 6.26 -1.00
CA ASP A 35 -5.73 6.54 0.43
C ASP A 35 -6.51 5.50 1.25
N SER A 36 -7.76 5.19 0.85
CA SER A 36 -8.65 4.25 1.55
C SER A 36 -8.19 2.80 1.58
N ILE A 37 -7.24 2.39 0.74
CA ILE A 37 -6.69 1.02 0.70
C ILE A 37 -5.21 0.96 1.08
N ASN A 38 -4.60 2.12 1.40
CA ASN A 38 -3.18 2.24 1.74
C ASN A 38 -2.96 3.10 3.01
N GLY A 39 -3.99 3.21 3.85
CA GLY A 39 -3.93 4.00 5.08
C GLY A 39 -2.95 3.43 6.11
N SER A 40 -2.09 4.31 6.64
CA SER A 40 -1.01 4.00 7.59
C SER A 40 -1.21 4.59 8.99
N TYR A 41 -2.26 5.37 9.22
CA TYR A 41 -2.47 6.07 10.48
C TYR A 41 -3.63 5.46 11.26
N HIS A 42 -3.50 5.36 12.59
CA HIS A 42 -4.62 4.91 13.43
C HIS A 42 -5.76 5.94 13.49
N GLN A 43 -5.43 7.21 13.30
CA GLN A 43 -6.35 8.34 13.37
C GLN A 43 -6.26 9.20 12.10
N VAL A 44 -7.21 10.11 11.92
CA VAL A 44 -7.21 11.04 10.79
C VAL A 44 -6.05 12.02 10.93
N MET A 45 -5.18 12.05 9.91
CA MET A 45 -4.07 12.99 9.83
C MET A 45 -4.29 13.95 8.66
N ASN A 46 -4.01 15.25 8.87
CA ASN A 46 -4.02 16.29 7.83
C ASN A 46 -5.32 16.33 6.99
N GLY A 47 -6.48 16.05 7.61
CA GLY A 47 -7.78 16.02 6.93
C GLY A 47 -7.96 14.87 5.93
N LYS A 48 -6.97 13.99 5.75
CA LYS A 48 -7.05 12.81 4.88
C LYS A 48 -7.70 11.65 5.63
N VAL A 49 -9.02 11.71 5.72
CA VAL A 49 -9.83 10.77 6.49
C VAL A 49 -9.62 9.31 6.06
N TYR A 50 -9.42 9.07 4.77
CA TYR A 50 -9.23 7.71 4.24
C TYR A 50 -7.83 7.14 4.45
N ARG A 51 -6.87 7.91 4.97
CA ARG A 51 -5.55 7.38 5.40
C ARG A 51 -5.57 6.79 6.81
N ALA A 52 -6.69 6.94 7.52
CA ALA A 52 -6.88 6.38 8.85
C ALA A 52 -7.21 4.88 8.79
N ALA A 53 -7.14 4.21 9.95
CA ALA A 53 -7.49 2.80 10.07
C ALA A 53 -8.96 2.56 9.71
N VAL A 54 -9.22 1.39 9.13
CA VAL A 54 -10.58 0.92 8.88
C VAL A 54 -11.13 0.34 10.18
N THR A 55 -12.21 0.94 10.67
CA THR A 55 -12.96 0.51 11.85
C THR A 55 -14.44 0.27 11.50
N PRO A 56 -15.23 -0.39 12.36
CA PRO A 56 -16.65 -0.66 12.08
C PRO A 56 -17.48 0.59 11.76
N LYS A 57 -17.10 1.75 12.32
CA LYS A 57 -17.79 3.03 12.12
C LYS A 57 -17.05 3.98 11.18
N SER A 58 -15.92 3.56 10.61
CA SER A 58 -15.12 4.42 9.75
C SER A 58 -15.85 4.75 8.44
N PRO A 59 -15.58 5.92 7.84
CA PRO A 59 -16.26 6.36 6.62
C PRO A 59 -15.89 5.55 5.38
N HIS A 60 -14.86 4.69 5.46
CA HIS A 60 -14.43 3.77 4.41
C HIS A 60 -15.59 2.96 3.84
N HIS A 61 -16.45 2.38 4.70
CA HIS A 61 -17.55 1.51 4.26
C HIS A 61 -18.57 2.24 3.37
N ALA A 62 -18.89 3.49 3.70
CA ALA A 62 -19.80 4.31 2.89
C ALA A 62 -19.15 4.75 1.58
N PHE A 63 -17.88 5.16 1.65
CA PHE A 63 -17.11 5.56 0.48
C PHE A 63 -16.92 4.39 -0.50
N TRP A 64 -16.51 3.21 -0.03
CA TRP A 64 -16.33 2.01 -0.84
C TRP A 64 -17.59 1.57 -1.57
N ARG A 65 -18.77 1.64 -0.92
CA ARG A 65 -20.04 1.36 -1.60
C ARG A 65 -20.31 2.32 -2.75
N ARG A 66 -20.00 3.61 -2.59
CA ARG A 66 -20.19 4.62 -3.64
C ARG A 66 -19.15 4.45 -4.75
N SER A 67 -17.87 4.30 -4.42
CA SER A 67 -16.80 4.16 -5.40
C SER A 67 -16.95 2.89 -6.23
N LEU A 68 -17.37 1.77 -5.63
CA LEU A 68 -17.61 0.52 -6.34
C LEU A 68 -18.69 0.67 -7.44
N LYS A 69 -19.75 1.44 -7.18
CA LYS A 69 -20.78 1.73 -8.20
C LYS A 69 -20.18 2.49 -9.39
N VAL A 70 -19.36 3.50 -9.10
CA VAL A 70 -18.70 4.30 -10.14
C VAL A 70 -17.72 3.44 -10.95
N LEU A 71 -16.86 2.67 -10.30
CA LEU A 71 -15.91 1.76 -10.97
C LEU A 71 -16.62 0.75 -11.87
N LYS A 72 -17.72 0.15 -11.41
CA LYS A 72 -18.51 -0.82 -12.20
C LYS A 72 -19.22 -0.18 -13.39
N SER A 73 -19.50 1.12 -13.34
CA SER A 73 -20.11 1.86 -14.46
C SER A 73 -19.11 2.33 -15.53
N MET A 74 -17.80 2.28 -15.26
CA MET A 74 -16.78 2.74 -16.20
C MET A 74 -16.75 1.85 -17.44
N LYS A 75 -16.79 2.48 -18.62
CA LYS A 75 -16.56 1.85 -19.91
C LYS A 75 -15.36 2.51 -20.57
N PHE A 76 -14.53 1.71 -21.20
CA PHE A 76 -13.34 2.18 -21.91
C PHE A 76 -13.48 1.81 -23.36
N CYS A 77 -13.09 2.71 -24.26
CA CYS A 77 -13.16 2.49 -25.69
C CYS A 77 -11.76 2.58 -26.31
N ASP A 78 -11.48 1.75 -27.31
CA ASP A 78 -10.29 1.91 -28.15
C ASP A 78 -10.47 3.04 -29.18
N LYS A 79 -9.44 3.27 -30.00
CA LYS A 79 -9.48 4.29 -31.06
C LYS A 79 -10.59 4.05 -32.10
N ALA A 80 -11.09 2.81 -32.21
CA ALA A 80 -12.18 2.44 -33.11
C ALA A 80 -13.56 2.49 -32.42
N GLY A 81 -13.64 2.99 -31.18
CA GLY A 81 -14.89 3.10 -30.42
C GLY A 81 -15.39 1.78 -29.83
N ARG A 82 -14.62 0.69 -29.92
CA ARG A 82 -15.00 -0.61 -29.38
C ARG A 82 -14.75 -0.63 -27.88
N THR A 83 -15.68 -1.19 -27.12
CA THR A 83 -15.50 -1.35 -25.68
C THR A 83 -14.36 -2.32 -25.39
N VAL A 84 -13.40 -1.90 -24.57
CA VAL A 84 -12.27 -2.69 -24.12
C VAL A 84 -12.31 -2.90 -22.61
N SER A 85 -11.81 -4.04 -22.16
CA SER A 85 -11.61 -4.32 -20.75
C SER A 85 -10.29 -3.71 -20.29
N VAL A 86 -10.32 -2.98 -19.17
CA VAL A 86 -9.12 -2.43 -18.53
C VAL A 86 -8.84 -3.25 -17.26
N PRO A 87 -7.80 -4.11 -17.27
CA PRO A 87 -7.53 -5.02 -16.16
C PRO A 87 -7.31 -4.31 -14.82
N SER A 88 -6.70 -3.13 -14.81
CA SER A 88 -6.43 -2.38 -13.58
C SER A 88 -7.71 -1.99 -12.82
N VAL A 89 -8.76 -1.56 -13.52
CA VAL A 89 -10.06 -1.23 -12.92
C VAL A 89 -10.74 -2.50 -12.38
N GLN A 90 -10.69 -3.59 -13.15
CA GLN A 90 -11.25 -4.87 -12.72
C GLN A 90 -10.52 -5.42 -11.48
N SER A 91 -9.19 -5.31 -11.44
CA SER A 91 -8.39 -5.66 -10.28
C SER A 91 -8.72 -4.78 -9.08
N CYS A 92 -8.92 -3.48 -9.28
CA CYS A 92 -9.31 -2.56 -8.22
C CYS A 92 -10.67 -2.93 -7.58
N ILE A 93 -11.67 -3.25 -8.42
CA ILE A 93 -12.99 -3.76 -7.98
C ILE A 93 -12.83 -5.02 -7.12
N LYS A 94 -12.06 -6.00 -7.60
CA LYS A 94 -11.80 -7.27 -6.90
C LYS A 94 -11.08 -7.06 -5.58
N SER A 95 -10.01 -6.25 -5.56
CA SER A 95 -9.25 -5.95 -4.34
C SER A 95 -10.14 -5.31 -3.29
N ARG A 96 -10.98 -4.34 -3.68
CA ARG A 96 -11.92 -3.70 -2.76
C ARG A 96 -12.95 -4.67 -2.20
N GLU A 97 -13.50 -5.57 -3.03
CA GLU A 97 -14.43 -6.62 -2.57
C GLU A 97 -13.76 -7.62 -1.61
N ARG A 98 -12.48 -7.93 -1.82
CA ARG A 98 -11.70 -8.81 -0.93
C ARG A 98 -11.37 -8.13 0.40
N ILE A 99 -10.99 -6.86 0.39
CA ILE A 99 -10.70 -6.08 1.61
C ILE A 99 -11.94 -6.03 2.52
N GLU A 100 -13.13 -5.82 1.96
CA GLU A 100 -14.36 -5.79 2.77
C GLU A 100 -14.65 -7.16 3.41
N LYS A 101 -14.46 -8.26 2.67
CA LYS A 101 -14.59 -9.61 3.23
C LYS A 101 -13.56 -9.90 4.32
N LEU A 102 -12.31 -9.51 4.09
CA LEU A 102 -11.23 -9.65 5.07
C LEU A 102 -11.53 -8.84 6.33
N PHE A 103 -12.05 -7.62 6.19
CA PHE A 103 -12.47 -6.81 7.33
C PHE A 103 -13.53 -7.52 8.18
N GLN A 104 -14.56 -8.12 7.56
CA GLN A 104 -15.58 -8.88 8.30
C GLN A 104 -14.99 -10.11 9.01
N LEU A 105 -14.06 -10.81 8.36
CA LEU A 105 -13.37 -11.96 8.97
C LEU A 105 -12.55 -11.53 10.21
N LEU A 106 -11.71 -10.51 10.06
CA LEU A 106 -10.87 -9.99 11.15
C LEU A 106 -11.72 -9.46 12.30
N LYS A 107 -12.82 -8.77 11.99
CA LYS A 107 -13.81 -8.35 12.98
C LYS A 107 -14.40 -9.53 13.76
N SER A 108 -14.73 -10.64 13.08
CA SER A 108 -15.23 -11.85 13.76
C SER A 108 -14.20 -12.47 14.71
N MET A 109 -12.92 -12.15 14.54
CA MET A 109 -11.80 -12.54 15.41
C MET A 109 -11.49 -11.48 16.50
N GLY A 110 -12.30 -10.42 16.62
CA GLY A 110 -12.11 -9.33 17.59
C GLY A 110 -11.14 -8.23 17.13
N ILE A 111 -10.73 -8.22 15.86
CA ILE A 111 -9.83 -7.20 15.30
C ILE A 111 -10.67 -6.12 14.60
N ASP A 112 -10.88 -5.01 15.29
CA ASP A 112 -11.77 -3.91 14.86
C ASP A 112 -11.05 -2.70 14.26
N SER A 113 -9.72 -2.72 14.16
CA SER A 113 -8.93 -1.63 13.59
C SER A 113 -7.85 -2.18 12.70
N ILE A 114 -7.93 -1.89 11.40
CA ILE A 114 -7.03 -2.47 10.39
C ILE A 114 -6.35 -1.35 9.61
N LEU A 115 -5.01 -1.40 9.59
CA LEU A 115 -4.17 -0.57 8.72
C LEU A 115 -3.96 -1.30 7.40
N LEU A 116 -4.60 -0.81 6.34
CA LEU A 116 -4.55 -1.48 5.04
C LEU A 116 -3.19 -1.35 4.34
N ARG A 117 -2.34 -0.40 4.75
CA ARG A 117 -0.91 -0.34 4.38
C ARG A 117 -0.20 -1.67 4.65
N ASN A 118 -0.60 -2.41 5.67
CA ASN A 118 0.05 -3.69 6.04
C ASN A 118 -0.38 -4.87 5.15
N LEU A 119 -1.31 -4.66 4.21
CA LEU A 119 -1.84 -5.70 3.31
C LEU A 119 -1.32 -5.58 1.88
N ASN A 120 -0.43 -4.62 1.61
CA ASN A 120 0.21 -4.46 0.31
C ASN A 120 1.57 -5.19 0.27
N GLN A 121 2.21 -5.19 -0.90
CA GLN A 121 3.50 -5.85 -1.12
C GLN A 121 4.70 -4.90 -0.92
N ASP A 122 4.48 -3.65 -0.50
CA ASP A 122 5.55 -2.66 -0.36
C ASP A 122 6.67 -3.13 0.57
N PRO A 123 6.39 -3.79 1.74
CA PRO A 123 7.47 -4.30 2.57
C PRO A 123 8.35 -5.33 1.87
N LEU A 124 7.77 -6.14 0.98
CA LEU A 124 8.52 -7.12 0.19
C LEU A 124 9.35 -6.43 -0.89
N GLU A 125 8.82 -5.40 -1.54
CA GLU A 125 9.56 -4.59 -2.52
C GLU A 125 10.73 -3.84 -1.87
N ASN A 126 10.51 -3.27 -0.68
CA ASN A 126 11.53 -2.63 0.14
C ASN A 126 12.62 -3.62 0.54
N PHE A 127 12.25 -4.82 0.97
CA PHE A 127 13.18 -5.89 1.29
C PHE A 127 14.05 -6.30 0.08
N PHE A 128 13.45 -6.46 -1.10
CA PHE A 128 14.22 -6.71 -2.31
C PHE A 128 15.10 -5.52 -2.71
N GLY A 129 14.66 -4.29 -2.44
CA GLY A 129 15.48 -3.08 -2.57
C GLY A 129 16.72 -3.12 -1.68
N ALA A 130 16.56 -3.51 -0.41
CA ALA A 130 17.65 -3.68 0.53
C ALA A 130 18.67 -4.73 0.04
N ILE A 131 18.20 -5.88 -0.48
CA ILE A 131 19.07 -6.92 -1.05
C ILE A 131 19.89 -6.37 -2.23
N ARG A 132 19.25 -5.65 -3.16
CA ARG A 132 19.93 -5.05 -4.31
C ARG A 132 20.94 -3.97 -3.88
N SER A 133 20.63 -3.21 -2.83
CA SER A 133 21.53 -2.17 -2.31
C SER A 133 22.81 -2.74 -1.68
N HIS A 134 22.72 -3.89 -1.00
CA HIS A 134 23.90 -4.59 -0.47
C HIS A 134 24.79 -5.17 -1.58
N GLY A 135 24.23 -5.42 -2.76
CA GLY A 135 24.99 -5.86 -3.94
C GLY A 135 25.88 -4.79 -4.57
N GLN A 136 25.81 -3.52 -4.12
CA GLN A 136 26.49 -2.35 -4.71
C GLN A 136 26.36 -2.31 -6.25
N SER A 137 27.37 -2.82 -6.98
CA SER A 137 27.42 -2.88 -8.45
C SER A 137 26.60 -4.04 -9.05
N ASN A 138 26.25 -5.05 -8.26
CA ASN A 138 25.43 -6.18 -8.67
C ASN A 138 23.96 -5.97 -8.26
N THR A 139 23.28 -5.08 -8.98
CA THR A 139 21.86 -4.78 -8.75
C THR A 139 20.90 -5.88 -9.23
N MET A 140 21.43 -6.93 -9.88
CA MET A 140 20.68 -8.10 -10.35
C MET A 140 21.36 -9.39 -9.86
N PRO A 141 21.28 -9.69 -8.54
CA PRO A 141 21.94 -10.85 -7.98
C PRO A 141 21.37 -12.15 -8.55
N ASN A 142 22.25 -13.12 -8.83
CA ASN A 142 21.85 -14.51 -9.05
C ASN A 142 21.40 -15.16 -7.72
N ALA A 143 20.85 -16.37 -7.77
CA ALA A 143 20.32 -17.05 -6.59
C ALA A 143 21.35 -17.17 -5.44
N PHE A 144 22.61 -17.46 -5.75
CA PHE A 144 23.68 -17.56 -4.75
C PHE A 144 23.99 -16.21 -4.09
N ALA A 145 24.12 -15.15 -4.90
CA ALA A 145 24.36 -13.80 -4.40
C ALA A 145 23.16 -13.28 -3.58
N PHE A 146 21.94 -13.61 -3.99
CA PHE A 146 20.73 -13.28 -3.25
C PHE A 146 20.73 -13.96 -1.87
N GLU A 147 21.05 -15.25 -1.80
CA GLU A 147 21.13 -15.99 -0.54
C GLU A 147 22.20 -15.40 0.39
N ALA A 148 23.37 -15.05 -0.14
CA ALA A 148 24.43 -14.42 0.62
C ALA A 148 24.01 -13.04 1.18
N ALA A 149 23.42 -12.19 0.33
CA ALA A 149 22.92 -10.87 0.74
C ALA A 149 21.79 -10.98 1.78
N TYR A 150 20.91 -11.96 1.63
CA TYR A 150 19.85 -12.26 2.60
C TYR A 150 20.42 -12.64 3.97
N LYS A 151 21.39 -13.57 4.02
CA LYS A 151 22.06 -13.96 5.27
C LYS A 151 22.74 -12.77 5.94
N LEU A 152 23.43 -11.93 5.17
CA LEU A 152 24.09 -10.73 5.66
C LEU A 152 23.07 -9.73 6.25
N LEU A 153 21.96 -9.51 5.55
CA LEU A 153 20.87 -8.67 6.04
C LEU A 153 20.29 -9.20 7.34
N LEU A 154 20.03 -10.52 7.45
CA LEU A 154 19.51 -11.12 8.68
C LEU A 154 20.44 -10.92 9.88
N ILE A 155 21.75 -11.15 9.69
CA ILE A 155 22.76 -10.94 10.74
C ILE A 155 22.78 -9.47 11.19
N ASN A 156 22.59 -8.55 10.24
CA ASN A 156 22.55 -7.12 10.49
C ASN A 156 21.15 -6.60 10.88
N ASN A 157 20.22 -7.44 11.34
CA ASN A 157 18.84 -7.06 11.68
C ASN A 157 18.08 -6.30 10.58
N LEU A 158 18.32 -6.68 9.32
CA LEU A 158 17.82 -6.00 8.12
C LEU A 158 18.20 -4.51 8.05
N SER A 159 19.27 -4.10 8.74
CA SER A 159 19.84 -2.75 8.61
C SER A 159 20.31 -2.58 7.16
N SER A 160 19.58 -1.79 6.40
CA SER A 160 20.00 -1.36 5.07
C SER A 160 20.29 0.13 5.10
N ALA A 161 21.34 0.55 4.40
CA ALA A 161 21.39 1.90 3.91
C ALA A 161 20.23 2.02 2.92
N HIS A 162 19.22 2.85 3.21
CA HIS A 162 18.12 3.09 2.28
C HIS A 162 18.72 3.39 0.89
N SER A 163 18.32 2.61 -0.12
CA SER A 163 18.87 2.81 -1.47
C SER A 163 18.50 4.20 -1.96
N VAL A 164 19.50 4.99 -2.36
CA VAL A 164 19.30 6.30 -2.97
C VAL A 164 18.53 6.09 -4.28
N GLY A 165 17.24 6.47 -4.31
CA GLY A 165 16.36 6.30 -5.48
C GLY A 165 15.27 5.21 -5.38
N ALA A 166 14.93 4.73 -4.18
CA ALA A 166 13.77 3.83 -4.02
C ALA A 166 12.45 4.53 -4.43
N ASN A 167 11.66 3.88 -5.30
CA ASN A 167 10.32 4.36 -5.68
C ASN A 167 9.23 4.05 -4.62
N CYS A 168 9.57 3.26 -3.60
CA CYS A 168 8.65 2.80 -2.57
C CYS A 168 8.76 3.66 -1.31
N GLU A 169 7.64 3.91 -0.65
CA GLU A 169 7.63 4.63 0.63
C GLU A 169 8.25 3.77 1.74
N SER A 170 8.96 4.40 2.68
CA SER A 170 9.44 3.73 3.89
C SER A 170 8.26 3.10 4.63
N ASP A 171 8.39 1.82 4.96
CA ASP A 171 7.34 1.03 5.60
C ASP A 171 7.42 1.06 7.14
N GLY A 172 8.49 1.63 7.70
CA GLY A 172 8.74 1.69 9.14
C GLY A 172 8.83 0.32 9.81
N VAL A 173 9.03 -0.75 9.04
CA VAL A 173 9.00 -2.13 9.54
C VAL A 173 10.29 -2.43 10.29
N GLN A 174 10.14 -3.02 11.48
CA GLN A 174 11.24 -3.55 12.28
C GLN A 174 11.19 -5.08 12.26
N CYS A 175 12.35 -5.73 12.35
CA CYS A 175 12.42 -7.17 12.54
C CYS A 175 11.68 -7.58 13.81
N LEU A 176 10.73 -8.51 13.68
CA LEU A 176 10.02 -9.10 14.83
C LEU A 176 10.98 -9.82 15.79
N GLN A 177 12.07 -10.39 15.26
CA GLN A 177 13.08 -11.12 16.02
C GLN A 177 14.47 -10.83 15.45
N SER A 178 15.45 -10.66 16.33
CA SER A 178 16.86 -10.54 15.96
C SER A 178 17.57 -11.89 16.08
N LEU A 179 18.69 -12.04 15.37
CA LEU A 179 19.55 -13.21 15.54
C LEU A 179 20.03 -13.35 17.00
N LYS A 180 20.30 -12.21 17.67
CA LYS A 180 20.64 -12.17 19.09
C LYS A 180 19.57 -12.83 19.96
N TYR A 181 18.31 -12.47 19.76
CA TYR A 181 17.18 -13.08 20.48
C TYR A 181 17.09 -14.60 20.24
N LEU A 182 17.33 -15.05 19.01
CA LEU A 182 17.33 -16.48 18.67
C LEU A 182 18.46 -17.24 19.39
N ILE A 183 19.67 -16.67 19.40
CA ILE A 183 20.85 -17.24 20.07
C ILE A 183 20.62 -17.30 21.59
N GLU A 184 20.13 -16.22 22.21
CA GLU A 184 19.82 -16.18 23.63
C GLU A 184 18.77 -17.23 24.02
N LYS A 185 17.73 -17.40 23.20
CA LYS A 185 16.69 -18.41 23.42
C LYS A 185 17.23 -19.85 23.30
N LEU A 186 18.15 -20.11 22.37
CA LEU A 186 18.79 -21.41 22.23
C LEU A 186 19.70 -21.71 23.42
N ASN A 187 20.47 -20.73 23.88
CA ASN A 187 21.34 -20.88 25.05
C ASN A 187 20.54 -21.14 26.34
N ASN A 188 19.41 -20.43 26.53
CA ASN A 188 18.55 -20.60 27.71
C ASN A 188 17.78 -21.95 27.72
N LYS A 189 17.56 -22.57 26.55
CA LYS A 189 17.00 -23.93 26.48
C LYS A 189 17.99 -25.01 26.91
N ASN A 190 19.29 -24.77 26.71
CA ASN A 190 20.34 -25.72 27.10
C ASN A 190 20.66 -25.67 28.60
N THR A 191 20.23 -24.62 29.32
CA THR A 191 20.43 -24.49 30.77
C THR A 191 19.28 -25.04 31.62
N CYS A 192 18.15 -25.45 31.02
CA CYS A 192 16.98 -25.99 31.73
C CYS A 192 16.88 -27.53 31.69
N GLN A 193 17.96 -28.24 31.30
CA GLN A 193 18.01 -29.72 31.23
C GLN A 193 18.90 -30.36 32.32
N HIS A 194 19.13 -29.68 33.44
CA HIS A 194 19.81 -30.24 34.62
C HIS A 194 18.97 -30.03 35.88
#